data_AF-A0A950Q7L6-F1
#
_entry.id   AF-A0A950Q7L6-F1
#
_cell.length_a   1.000
_cell.length_b   1.000
_cell.length_c   1.000
_cell.angle_alpha   90.00
_cell.angle_beta   90.00
_cell.angle_gamma   90.00
#
_symmetry.space_group_name_H-M   'P 1'
#
loop_
_entity.id
_entity.type
_entity.pdbx_description
1 polymer ?
#
loop_
_entity_poly.entity_id
_entity_poly.type
_entity_poly.pdbx_seq_one_letter_code
_entity_poly.pdbx_strand_id
1 'polypeptide(L)'
;MSGLLYESAREMLAQLAAKQLSARELLNAHVVQHERLARKINAVVTSDLDRAYRDADAVDNARTKGVVLGALAGLPLTIKDGFDVENMPAVAGNPTLRARAKQCPDAELVKRARAQGAVIWGKTNVPYMLGDWQSYNAVYGTTNNPYDTSRVPGGSSGGAAAALACGITPLEIGSDIGGSLRTPASFCGVYSLKPTWGVLPMRGHVPPLPEHYYECDLGVGGPMARDPEDLRLFWRVLSGKDSTRKDVRGLRVAVWDSDPEFPLANDVRAGVARAGRALEQQGVAVT
;
A
#
# COMPACT_ATOMS: atom_id res chain seq x y z
N MET A 1 -14.46 -15.70 -9.97
CA MET A 1 -13.10 -15.48 -9.44
C MET A 1 -12.59 -14.05 -9.63
N SER A 2 -12.94 -13.32 -10.70
CA SER A 2 -12.53 -11.90 -10.82
C SER A 2 -13.11 -11.01 -9.72
N GLY A 3 -14.34 -11.26 -9.25
CA GLY A 3 -14.99 -10.50 -8.17
C GLY A 3 -14.18 -10.46 -6.87
N LEU A 4 -13.76 -11.64 -6.38
CA LEU A 4 -13.00 -11.79 -5.12
C LEU A 4 -11.79 -10.85 -5.04
N LEU A 5 -10.99 -10.74 -6.11
CA LEU A 5 -9.75 -9.96 -6.12
C LEU A 5 -9.95 -8.44 -5.98
N TYR A 6 -11.16 -7.95 -6.26
CA TYR A 6 -11.52 -6.54 -6.20
C TYR A 6 -12.46 -6.18 -5.06
N GLU A 7 -12.91 -7.17 -4.27
CA GLU A 7 -13.61 -6.91 -3.01
C GLU A 7 -12.73 -6.08 -2.06
N SER A 8 -13.39 -5.38 -1.14
CA SER A 8 -12.68 -4.66 -0.07
C SER A 8 -11.99 -5.65 0.86
N ALA A 9 -10.91 -5.22 1.50
CA ALA A 9 -10.23 -5.97 2.54
C ALA A 9 -11.20 -6.36 3.66
N ARG A 10 -12.15 -5.48 4.00
CA ARG A 10 -13.20 -5.75 5.00
C ARG A 10 -14.12 -6.90 4.59
N GLU A 11 -14.53 -6.98 3.32
CA GLU A 11 -15.35 -8.09 2.80
C GLU A 11 -14.57 -9.41 2.80
N MET A 12 -13.31 -9.38 2.35
CA MET A 12 -12.43 -10.54 2.41
C MET A 12 -12.25 -11.04 3.85
N LEU A 13 -12.02 -10.13 4.80
CA LEU A 13 -11.90 -10.44 6.23
C LEU A 13 -13.20 -11.03 6.80
N ALA A 14 -14.35 -10.54 6.37
CA ALA A 14 -15.65 -11.09 6.78
C ALA A 14 -15.83 -12.53 6.27
N GLN A 15 -15.45 -12.82 5.02
CA GLN A 15 -15.49 -14.17 4.46
C GLN A 15 -14.52 -15.13 5.15
N LEU A 16 -13.30 -14.68 5.44
CA LEU A 16 -12.32 -15.43 6.24
C LEU A 16 -12.87 -15.73 7.65
N ALA A 17 -13.49 -14.74 8.30
CA ALA A 17 -14.11 -14.90 9.61
C ALA A 17 -15.27 -15.89 9.60
N ALA A 18 -16.10 -15.85 8.55
CA ALA A 18 -17.22 -16.75 8.33
C ALA A 18 -16.81 -18.15 7.83
N LYS A 19 -15.49 -18.39 7.62
CA LYS A 19 -14.95 -19.64 7.03
C LYS A 19 -15.55 -19.97 5.66
N GLN A 20 -15.96 -18.95 4.91
CA GLN A 20 -16.42 -19.08 3.52
C GLN A 20 -15.25 -19.18 2.54
N LEU A 21 -14.09 -18.67 2.95
CA LEU A 21 -12.82 -18.72 2.25
C LEU A 21 -11.71 -18.97 3.30
N SER A 22 -10.71 -19.77 2.96
CA SER A 22 -9.50 -19.92 3.77
C SER A 22 -8.45 -18.84 3.44
N ALA A 23 -7.56 -18.54 4.38
CA ALA A 23 -6.42 -17.64 4.13
C ALA A 23 -5.54 -18.20 3.01
N ARG A 24 -5.39 -19.53 2.94
CA ARG A 24 -4.65 -20.22 1.88
C ARG A 24 -5.25 -19.98 0.50
N GLU A 25 -6.56 -20.15 0.35
CA GLU A 25 -7.27 -19.92 -0.92
C GLU A 25 -7.21 -18.46 -1.34
N LEU A 26 -7.39 -17.53 -0.39
CA LEU A 26 -7.32 -16.10 -0.67
C LEU A 26 -5.91 -15.69 -1.14
N LEU A 27 -4.86 -16.12 -0.44
CA LEU A 27 -3.48 -15.88 -0.86
C LEU A 27 -3.22 -16.43 -2.27
N ASN A 28 -3.65 -17.67 -2.54
CA ASN A 28 -3.45 -18.30 -3.83
C ASN A 28 -4.14 -17.51 -4.97
N ALA A 29 -5.34 -16.98 -4.73
CA ALA A 29 -6.04 -16.15 -5.73
C ALA A 29 -5.23 -14.90 -6.12
N HIS A 30 -4.65 -14.21 -5.12
CA HIS A 30 -3.82 -13.02 -5.36
C HIS A 30 -2.46 -13.35 -6.01
N VAL A 31 -1.84 -14.47 -5.65
CA VAL A 31 -0.60 -14.95 -6.29
C VAL A 31 -0.84 -15.27 -7.76
N VAL A 32 -1.90 -16.01 -8.10
CA VAL A 32 -2.27 -16.31 -9.49
C VAL A 32 -2.53 -15.04 -10.30
N GLN A 33 -3.17 -14.04 -9.68
CA GLN A 33 -3.38 -12.74 -10.32
C GLN A 33 -2.04 -12.03 -10.62
N HIS A 34 -1.11 -12.07 -9.67
CA HIS A 34 0.23 -11.54 -9.86
C HIS A 34 0.94 -12.22 -11.03
N GLU A 35 0.98 -13.55 -11.06
CA GLU A 35 1.63 -14.33 -12.12
C GLU A 35 1.06 -13.99 -13.50
N ARG A 36 -0.27 -13.87 -13.60
CA ARG A 36 -0.97 -13.50 -14.84
C ARG A 36 -0.57 -12.12 -15.37
N LEU A 37 -0.22 -11.18 -14.48
CA LEU A 37 0.07 -9.78 -14.82
C LEU A 37 1.56 -9.44 -14.77
N ALA A 38 2.41 -10.32 -14.24
CA ALA A 38 3.82 -10.03 -13.91
C ALA A 38 4.59 -9.42 -15.08
N ARG A 39 4.48 -9.99 -16.28
CA ARG A 39 5.19 -9.48 -17.47
C ARG A 39 4.71 -8.12 -17.96
N LYS A 40 3.43 -7.78 -17.73
CA LYS A 40 2.82 -6.53 -18.24
C LYS A 40 2.98 -5.39 -17.26
N ILE A 41 2.79 -5.66 -15.97
CA ILE A 41 2.70 -4.65 -14.93
C ILE A 41 3.99 -4.57 -14.10
N ASN A 42 4.65 -5.69 -13.83
CA ASN A 42 5.87 -5.76 -13.01
C ASN A 42 5.73 -5.04 -11.65
N ALA A 43 4.62 -5.30 -10.95
CA ALA A 43 4.31 -4.64 -9.67
C ALA A 43 5.03 -5.26 -8.47
N VAL A 44 5.08 -6.59 -8.36
CA VAL A 44 5.73 -7.34 -7.28
C VAL A 44 7.02 -7.95 -7.83
N VAL A 45 8.13 -7.73 -7.13
CA VAL A 45 9.50 -7.98 -7.64
C VAL A 45 10.30 -8.97 -6.78
N THR A 46 9.79 -9.30 -5.60
CA THR A 46 10.35 -10.32 -4.71
C THR A 46 9.21 -10.94 -3.92
N SER A 47 9.29 -12.24 -3.63
CA SER A 47 8.25 -12.98 -2.90
C SER A 47 8.86 -14.07 -2.03
N ASP A 48 8.20 -14.38 -0.92
CA ASP A 48 8.48 -15.53 -0.05
C ASP A 48 7.19 -16.36 0.11
N LEU A 49 6.82 -17.06 -0.97
CA LEU A 49 5.55 -17.78 -1.05
C LEU A 49 5.49 -18.96 -0.07
N ASP A 50 6.61 -19.66 0.13
CA ASP A 50 6.66 -20.79 1.06
C ASP A 50 6.33 -20.34 2.48
N ARG A 51 6.89 -19.22 2.93
CA ARG A 51 6.54 -18.62 4.21
C ARG A 51 5.10 -18.15 4.23
N ALA A 52 4.67 -17.39 3.22
CA ALA A 52 3.31 -16.84 3.17
C ALA A 52 2.24 -17.93 3.23
N TYR A 53 2.47 -19.05 2.56
CA TYR A 53 1.61 -20.21 2.58
C TYR A 53 1.58 -20.89 3.96
N ARG A 54 2.73 -21.04 4.63
CA ARG A 54 2.76 -21.51 6.03
C ARG A 54 2.04 -20.56 6.99
N ASP A 55 2.22 -19.26 6.82
CA ASP A 55 1.56 -18.23 7.65
C ASP A 55 0.03 -18.26 7.44
N ALA A 56 -0.43 -18.43 6.20
CA ALA A 56 -1.85 -18.61 5.88
C ALA A 56 -2.43 -19.87 6.53
N ASP A 57 -1.77 -21.02 6.35
CA ASP A 57 -2.18 -22.30 6.96
C ASP A 57 -2.21 -22.21 8.50
N ALA A 58 -1.27 -21.48 9.10
CA ALA A 58 -1.24 -21.27 10.55
C ALA A 58 -2.43 -20.44 11.04
N VAL A 59 -2.82 -19.39 10.31
CA VAL A 59 -4.01 -18.59 10.63
C VAL A 59 -5.28 -19.43 10.50
N ASP A 60 -5.42 -20.22 9.44
CA ASP A 60 -6.58 -21.08 9.24
C ASP A 60 -6.69 -22.13 10.37
N ASN A 61 -5.58 -22.73 10.76
CA ASN A 61 -5.53 -23.67 11.90
C ASN A 61 -5.84 -23.00 13.25
N ALA A 62 -5.39 -21.76 13.47
CA ALA A 62 -5.75 -21.01 14.68
C ALA A 62 -7.24 -20.69 14.71
N ARG A 63 -7.85 -20.38 13.55
CA ARG A 63 -9.27 -20.13 13.39
C ARG A 63 -10.13 -21.37 13.69
N THR A 64 -9.71 -22.55 13.25
CA THR A 64 -10.44 -23.80 13.56
C THR A 64 -10.40 -24.14 15.04
N LYS A 65 -9.30 -23.79 15.73
CA LYS A 65 -9.11 -23.95 17.18
C LYS A 65 -9.80 -22.88 18.03
N GLY A 66 -10.48 -21.91 17.43
CA GLY A 66 -11.18 -20.83 18.16
C GLY A 66 -10.25 -19.82 18.82
N VAL A 67 -9.00 -19.70 18.35
CA VAL A 67 -8.05 -18.68 18.84
C VAL A 67 -8.58 -17.29 18.49
N VAL A 68 -8.41 -16.33 19.40
CA VAL A 68 -8.68 -14.91 19.11
C VAL A 68 -7.63 -14.41 18.14
N LEU A 69 -8.08 -14.02 16.94
CA LEU A 69 -7.22 -13.59 15.85
C LEU A 69 -7.17 -12.07 15.73
N GLY A 70 -6.08 -11.55 15.14
CA GLY A 70 -5.89 -10.12 14.89
C GLY A 70 -6.78 -9.56 13.78
N ALA A 71 -6.78 -8.24 13.64
CA ALA A 71 -7.68 -7.52 12.73
C ALA A 71 -7.46 -7.80 11.24
N LEU A 72 -6.31 -8.35 10.85
CA LEU A 72 -5.95 -8.67 9.47
C LEU A 72 -5.76 -10.18 9.24
N ALA A 73 -6.26 -11.01 10.15
CA ALA A 73 -5.96 -12.44 10.17
C ALA A 73 -6.31 -13.16 8.87
N GLY A 74 -5.27 -13.53 8.12
CA GLY A 74 -5.36 -14.29 6.87
C GLY A 74 -5.40 -13.42 5.61
N LEU A 75 -5.39 -12.09 5.76
CA LEU A 75 -5.42 -11.18 4.61
C LEU A 75 -4.03 -11.13 3.96
N PRO A 76 -3.90 -11.42 2.65
CA PRO A 76 -2.63 -11.31 1.95
C PRO A 76 -2.22 -9.84 1.81
N LEU A 77 -0.92 -9.57 1.95
CA LEU A 77 -0.37 -8.23 1.93
C LEU A 77 0.96 -8.19 1.18
N THR A 78 1.11 -7.24 0.26
CA THR A 78 2.43 -6.86 -0.28
C THR A 78 2.95 -5.60 0.40
N ILE A 79 4.27 -5.41 0.39
CA ILE A 79 4.95 -4.29 1.06
C ILE A 79 5.88 -3.59 0.07
N LYS A 80 5.88 -2.26 -0.01
CA LYS A 80 6.86 -1.49 -0.79
C LYS A 80 8.30 -1.94 -0.54
N ASP A 81 9.10 -2.11 -1.60
CA ASP A 81 10.54 -2.40 -1.53
C ASP A 81 11.39 -1.20 -1.03
N GLY A 82 10.88 -0.51 -0.01
CA GLY A 82 11.61 0.43 0.82
C GLY A 82 11.50 0.06 2.30
N PHE A 83 10.83 -1.04 2.66
CA PHE A 83 10.73 -1.53 4.04
C PHE A 83 11.33 -2.91 4.17
N ASP A 84 12.13 -3.15 5.20
CA ASP A 84 12.59 -4.49 5.51
C ASP A 84 11.39 -5.39 5.87
N VAL A 85 11.40 -6.59 5.30
CA VAL A 85 10.51 -7.69 5.66
C VAL A 85 11.42 -8.87 5.93
N GLU A 86 11.19 -9.61 7.00
CA GLU A 86 12.04 -10.73 7.35
C GLU A 86 12.15 -11.72 6.17
N ASN A 87 13.40 -12.05 5.79
CA ASN A 87 13.83 -12.80 4.61
C ASN A 87 13.68 -12.10 3.23
N MET A 88 13.16 -10.88 3.21
CA MET A 88 13.04 -10.01 2.02
C MET A 88 13.49 -8.58 2.38
N PRO A 89 14.80 -8.35 2.61
CA PRO A 89 15.33 -7.02 2.94
C PRO A 89 15.03 -6.02 1.82
N ALA A 90 14.82 -4.76 2.18
CA ALA A 90 14.60 -3.69 1.20
C ALA A 90 15.80 -3.53 0.27
N VAL A 91 15.57 -3.58 -1.05
CA VAL A 91 16.60 -3.30 -2.05
C VAL A 91 16.51 -1.85 -2.53
N ALA A 92 15.34 -1.21 -2.41
CA ALA A 92 15.11 0.18 -2.81
C ALA A 92 15.53 0.47 -4.25
N GLY A 93 15.41 -0.53 -5.14
CA GLY A 93 15.89 -0.45 -6.53
C GLY A 93 17.39 -0.19 -6.67
N ASN A 94 18.18 -0.29 -5.60
CA ASN A 94 19.61 -0.02 -5.59
C ASN A 94 20.40 -1.32 -5.80
N PRO A 95 21.16 -1.47 -6.91
CA PRO A 95 21.93 -2.69 -7.19
C PRO A 95 22.90 -3.09 -6.08
N THR A 96 23.44 -2.13 -5.33
CA THR A 96 24.37 -2.40 -4.22
C THR A 96 23.69 -3.08 -3.02
N LEU A 97 22.38 -2.86 -2.85
CA LEU A 97 21.57 -3.44 -1.78
C LEU A 97 20.97 -4.80 -2.15
N ARG A 98 21.07 -5.22 -3.41
CA ARG A 98 20.57 -6.53 -3.87
C ARG A 98 21.23 -7.71 -3.13
N ALA A 99 22.47 -7.53 -2.70
CA ALA A 99 23.25 -8.53 -1.99
C ALA A 99 23.14 -8.44 -0.45
N ARG A 100 22.21 -7.64 0.08
CA ARG A 100 21.95 -7.60 1.53
C ARG A 100 21.65 -9.00 2.05
N ALA A 101 22.14 -9.30 3.25
CA ALA A 101 21.83 -10.55 3.94
C ALA A 101 20.30 -10.69 4.06
N LYS A 102 19.77 -11.86 3.70
CA LYS A 102 18.32 -12.13 3.77
C LYS A 102 17.79 -11.99 5.18
N GLN A 103 18.60 -12.36 6.17
CA GLN A 103 18.28 -12.21 7.58
C GLN A 103 18.20 -10.72 7.93
N CYS A 104 16.99 -10.23 8.09
CA CYS A 104 16.66 -8.91 8.60
C CYS A 104 15.37 -9.01 9.43
N PRO A 105 15.17 -8.14 10.43
CA PRO A 105 13.88 -8.05 11.10
C PRO A 105 12.86 -7.36 10.18
N ASP A 106 11.57 -7.60 10.41
CA ASP A 106 10.52 -6.75 9.84
C ASP A 106 10.72 -5.29 10.27
N ALA A 107 10.51 -4.36 9.33
CA ALA A 107 10.32 -2.96 9.64
C ALA A 107 9.13 -2.78 10.60
N GLU A 108 9.13 -1.71 11.40
CA GLU A 108 8.17 -1.58 12.50
C GLU A 108 6.70 -1.57 12.02
N LEU A 109 6.41 -0.96 10.86
CA LEU A 109 5.07 -0.99 10.26
C LEU A 109 4.68 -2.37 9.74
N VAL A 110 5.64 -3.11 9.18
CA VAL A 110 5.43 -4.49 8.71
C VAL A 110 5.14 -5.40 9.89
N LYS A 111 5.90 -5.26 10.98
CA LYS A 111 5.69 -5.97 12.24
C LYS A 111 4.30 -5.73 12.81
N ARG A 112 3.80 -4.49 12.78
CA ARG A 112 2.43 -4.17 13.25
C ARG A 112 1.36 -4.86 12.41
N ALA A 113 1.51 -4.89 11.09
CA ALA A 113 0.59 -5.61 10.22
C ALA A 113 0.64 -7.13 10.47
N ARG A 114 1.83 -7.72 10.57
CA ARG A 114 2.02 -9.14 10.86
C ARG A 114 1.45 -9.55 12.22
N ALA A 115 1.64 -8.71 13.25
CA ALA A 115 1.07 -8.94 14.58
C ALA A 115 -0.46 -8.96 14.59
N GLN A 116 -1.11 -8.34 13.60
CA GLN A 116 -2.55 -8.42 13.38
C GLN A 116 -2.98 -9.60 12.48
N GLY A 117 -2.05 -10.49 12.14
CA GLY A 117 -2.31 -11.71 11.38
C GLY A 117 -2.29 -11.54 9.85
N ALA A 118 -1.77 -10.42 9.33
CA ALA A 118 -1.59 -10.24 7.90
C ALA A 118 -0.58 -11.26 7.33
N VAL A 119 -0.88 -11.81 6.15
CA VAL A 119 -0.03 -12.77 5.44
C VAL A 119 0.83 -12.01 4.42
N ILE A 120 2.05 -11.66 4.82
CA ILE A 120 2.97 -10.90 3.96
C ILE A 120 3.66 -11.85 2.98
N TRP A 121 3.48 -11.62 1.68
CA TRP A 121 3.95 -12.56 0.65
C TRP A 121 4.92 -11.99 -0.37
N GLY A 122 4.97 -10.66 -0.53
CA GLY A 122 5.82 -10.05 -1.56
C GLY A 122 6.16 -8.58 -1.37
N LYS A 123 7.13 -8.13 -2.18
CA LYS A 123 7.68 -6.79 -2.21
C LYS A 123 7.30 -6.08 -3.51
N THR A 124 6.78 -4.86 -3.43
CA THR A 124 6.39 -4.09 -4.62
C THR A 124 7.52 -3.19 -5.13
N ASN A 125 7.61 -3.05 -6.45
CA ASN A 125 8.69 -2.33 -7.13
C ASN A 125 8.69 -0.83 -6.82
N VAL A 126 9.87 -0.24 -6.94
CA VAL A 126 10.18 1.16 -6.61
C VAL A 126 11.25 1.71 -7.56
N PRO A 127 11.41 3.04 -7.70
CA PRO A 127 12.59 3.61 -8.33
C PRO A 127 13.86 3.45 -7.50
N TYR A 128 15.01 3.66 -8.14
CA TYR A 128 16.30 3.74 -7.46
C TYR A 128 16.23 4.71 -6.27
N MET A 129 16.55 4.19 -5.07
CA MET A 129 16.54 4.90 -3.80
C MET A 129 15.23 5.62 -3.47
N LEU A 130 14.10 5.12 -4.01
CA LEU A 130 12.78 5.73 -3.87
C LEU A 130 12.66 7.16 -4.44
N GLY A 131 13.58 7.56 -5.33
CA GLY A 131 13.79 8.94 -5.77
C GLY A 131 13.26 9.28 -7.15
N ASP A 132 12.08 8.80 -7.54
CA ASP A 132 11.46 9.15 -8.82
C ASP A 132 9.91 9.02 -8.74
N TRP A 133 9.21 9.65 -9.68
CA TRP A 133 7.79 9.48 -9.94
C TRP A 133 7.49 8.45 -11.05
N GLN A 134 8.51 7.77 -11.58
CA GLN A 134 8.36 6.53 -12.31
C GLN A 134 9.00 5.37 -11.54
N SER A 135 8.28 4.27 -11.34
CA SER A 135 8.84 3.12 -10.60
C SER A 135 9.65 2.21 -11.52
N TYR A 136 10.91 2.58 -11.76
CA TYR A 136 11.86 1.82 -12.56
C TYR A 136 13.25 1.77 -11.91
N ASN A 137 13.95 0.65 -12.08
CA ASN A 137 15.33 0.51 -11.63
C ASN A 137 16.07 -0.58 -12.40
N ALA A 138 17.40 -0.61 -12.28
CA ALA A 138 18.25 -1.58 -12.96
C ALA A 138 18.17 -3.01 -12.37
N VAL A 139 17.59 -3.19 -11.18
CA VAL A 139 17.49 -4.50 -10.51
C VAL A 139 16.28 -5.29 -11.01
N TYR A 140 15.14 -4.62 -11.11
CA TYR A 140 13.82 -5.22 -11.33
C TYR A 140 13.12 -4.73 -12.61
N GLY A 141 13.69 -3.73 -13.30
CA GLY A 141 13.07 -3.10 -14.46
C GLY A 141 11.95 -2.13 -14.07
N THR A 142 10.98 -1.97 -14.97
CA THR A 142 9.96 -0.92 -14.92
C THR A 142 8.60 -1.47 -14.57
N THR A 143 7.88 -0.81 -13.65
CA THR A 143 6.45 -1.03 -13.43
C THR A 143 5.63 -0.14 -14.37
N ASN A 144 4.56 -0.69 -14.94
CA ASN A 144 3.64 0.03 -15.82
C ASN A 144 2.28 0.28 -15.14
N ASN A 145 1.58 1.32 -15.59
CA ASN A 145 0.24 1.64 -15.07
C ASN A 145 -0.81 0.60 -15.52
N PRO A 146 -1.65 0.06 -14.62
CA PRO A 146 -2.70 -0.90 -14.99
C PRO A 146 -3.80 -0.36 -15.91
N TYR A 147 -4.04 0.97 -15.94
CA TYR A 147 -5.03 1.57 -16.85
C TYR A 147 -4.51 1.68 -18.29
N ASP A 148 -3.21 1.91 -18.46
CA ASP A 148 -2.53 2.03 -19.75
C ASP A 148 -1.05 1.69 -19.56
N THR A 149 -0.61 0.56 -20.12
CA THR A 149 0.76 0.07 -19.92
C THR A 149 1.83 0.93 -20.61
N SER A 150 1.44 1.91 -21.42
CA SER A 150 2.37 2.93 -21.96
C SER A 150 2.64 4.08 -20.99
N ARG A 151 1.95 4.12 -19.84
CA ARG A 151 2.01 5.19 -18.84
C ARG A 151 2.69 4.74 -17.55
N VAL A 152 3.15 5.75 -16.81
CA VAL A 152 3.75 5.59 -15.49
C VAL A 152 2.69 5.28 -14.43
N PRO A 153 2.90 4.33 -13.50
CA PRO A 153 2.05 4.14 -12.32
C PRO A 153 2.30 5.20 -11.24
N GLY A 154 3.23 6.13 -11.47
CA GLY A 154 3.71 7.05 -10.45
C GLY A 154 4.88 6.46 -9.65
N GLY A 155 5.30 7.20 -8.63
CA GLY A 155 6.40 6.80 -7.77
C GLY A 155 6.55 7.70 -6.55
N SER A 156 7.30 7.27 -5.55
CA SER A 156 8.08 6.03 -5.55
C SER A 156 7.32 4.77 -5.12
N SER A 157 6.06 4.88 -4.71
CA SER A 157 5.18 3.74 -4.44
C SER A 157 4.33 3.38 -5.67
N GLY A 158 4.94 3.22 -6.85
CA GLY A 158 4.20 2.89 -8.07
C GLY A 158 3.88 1.40 -8.23
N GLY A 159 4.82 0.49 -7.94
CA GLY A 159 4.54 -0.97 -7.94
C GLY A 159 3.41 -1.33 -6.98
N ALA A 160 3.51 -0.72 -5.82
CA ALA A 160 2.54 -0.53 -4.77
C ALA A 160 1.10 -0.19 -5.28
N ALA A 161 0.92 1.02 -5.82
CA ALA A 161 -0.38 1.45 -6.33
C ALA A 161 -0.88 0.59 -7.51
N ALA A 162 0.03 0.14 -8.38
CA ALA A 162 -0.31 -0.76 -9.48
C ALA A 162 -0.83 -2.11 -8.96
N ALA A 163 -0.21 -2.69 -7.92
CA ALA A 163 -0.65 -3.94 -7.31
C ALA A 163 -2.07 -3.83 -6.74
N LEU A 164 -2.39 -2.73 -6.05
CA LEU A 164 -3.73 -2.46 -5.54
C LEU A 164 -4.75 -2.33 -6.67
N ALA A 165 -4.43 -1.55 -7.71
CA ALA A 165 -5.34 -1.23 -8.81
C ALA A 165 -5.70 -2.45 -9.68
N CYS A 166 -4.82 -3.45 -9.75
CA CYS A 166 -5.09 -4.69 -10.51
C CYS A 166 -5.39 -5.92 -9.64
N GLY A 167 -5.73 -5.73 -8.36
CA GLY A 167 -6.19 -6.81 -7.48
C GLY A 167 -5.11 -7.81 -7.06
N ILE A 168 -3.83 -7.41 -7.09
CA ILE A 168 -2.70 -8.24 -6.61
C ILE A 168 -2.62 -8.23 -5.08
N THR A 169 -3.07 -7.15 -4.44
CA THR A 169 -3.16 -7.06 -2.97
C THR A 169 -4.39 -6.23 -2.59
N PRO A 170 -5.06 -6.48 -1.45
CA PRO A 170 -6.15 -5.64 -0.96
C PRO A 170 -5.68 -4.39 -0.20
N LEU A 171 -4.54 -4.47 0.48
CA LEU A 171 -3.92 -3.39 1.24
C LEU A 171 -2.44 -3.30 0.91
N GLU A 172 -1.78 -2.21 1.26
CA GLU A 172 -0.35 -2.06 1.06
C GLU A 172 0.28 -0.97 1.94
N ILE A 173 1.54 -1.16 2.32
CA ILE A 173 2.33 -0.16 3.05
C ILE A 173 3.31 0.51 2.08
N GLY A 174 3.11 1.80 1.85
CA GLY A 174 4.01 2.64 1.06
C GLY A 174 4.73 3.70 1.91
N SER A 175 5.45 4.61 1.23
CA SER A 175 6.11 5.75 1.87
C SER A 175 6.07 7.00 1.00
N ASP A 176 6.08 8.17 1.63
CA ASP A 176 5.95 9.50 1.02
C ASP A 176 6.93 10.48 1.66
N ILE A 177 7.57 11.29 0.82
CA ILE A 177 8.35 12.47 1.22
C ILE A 177 7.87 13.67 0.38
N GLY A 178 7.91 13.51 -0.94
CA GLY A 178 7.49 14.51 -1.93
C GLY A 178 6.35 14.03 -2.83
N GLY A 179 5.41 13.24 -2.30
CA GLY A 179 4.26 12.72 -3.05
C GLY A 179 4.26 11.20 -3.26
N SER A 180 5.24 10.48 -2.73
CA SER A 180 5.43 9.06 -3.08
C SER A 180 4.32 8.09 -2.64
N LEU A 181 3.36 8.51 -1.81
CA LEU A 181 2.09 7.78 -1.61
C LEU A 181 0.98 8.35 -2.49
N ARG A 182 0.88 9.69 -2.55
CA ARG A 182 -0.26 10.41 -3.16
C ARG A 182 -0.22 10.40 -4.67
N THR A 183 0.93 10.65 -5.29
CA THR A 183 1.14 10.65 -6.74
C THR A 183 0.79 9.30 -7.37
N PRO A 184 1.38 8.17 -6.95
CA PRO A 184 1.03 6.89 -7.55
C PRO A 184 -0.41 6.45 -7.23
N ALA A 185 -0.94 6.81 -6.05
CA ALA A 185 -2.35 6.56 -5.75
C ALA A 185 -3.29 7.30 -6.73
N SER A 186 -3.01 8.57 -7.00
CA SER A 186 -3.76 9.36 -7.98
C SER A 186 -3.64 8.78 -9.40
N PHE A 187 -2.44 8.34 -9.81
CA PHE A 187 -2.22 7.84 -11.17
C PHE A 187 -2.82 6.45 -11.41
N CYS A 188 -2.88 5.62 -10.36
CA CYS A 188 -3.47 4.28 -10.41
C CYS A 188 -4.89 4.23 -9.82
N GLY A 189 -5.56 5.37 -9.59
CA GLY A 189 -6.95 5.40 -9.15
C GLY A 189 -7.23 4.63 -7.85
N VAL A 190 -6.30 4.69 -6.90
CA VAL A 190 -6.42 4.09 -5.56
C VAL A 190 -6.29 5.16 -4.49
N TYR A 191 -6.49 4.79 -3.22
CA TYR A 191 -6.43 5.70 -2.10
C TYR A 191 -5.14 5.50 -1.30
N SER A 192 -4.59 6.61 -0.79
CA SER A 192 -3.46 6.58 0.14
C SER A 192 -3.62 7.66 1.21
N LEU A 193 -2.98 7.44 2.35
CA LEU A 193 -2.89 8.44 3.41
C LEU A 193 -1.42 8.72 3.70
N LYS A 194 -0.96 9.95 3.40
CA LYS A 194 0.28 10.49 3.94
C LYS A 194 0.01 11.05 5.33
N PRO A 195 0.41 10.38 6.43
CA PRO A 195 0.15 10.89 7.76
C PRO A 195 0.99 12.13 8.08
N THR A 196 0.67 12.74 9.23
CA THR A 196 1.55 13.70 9.89
C THR A 196 2.90 13.05 10.18
N TRP A 197 3.97 13.79 9.94
CA TRP A 197 5.33 13.34 10.21
C TRP A 197 5.52 12.95 11.69
N GLY A 198 6.27 11.89 11.94
CA GLY A 198 6.49 11.32 13.28
C GLY A 198 5.34 10.49 13.88
N VAL A 199 4.15 10.44 13.26
CA VAL A 199 3.04 9.64 13.83
C VAL A 199 3.25 8.13 13.67
N LEU A 200 3.88 7.72 12.56
CA LEU A 200 4.20 6.33 12.27
C LEU A 200 5.73 6.15 12.29
N PRO A 201 6.25 5.10 12.94
CA PRO A 201 7.69 4.86 13.01
C PRO A 201 8.24 4.43 11.65
N MET A 202 9.44 4.89 11.33
CA MET A 202 10.13 4.58 10.07
C MET A 202 11.28 3.58 10.24
N ARG A 203 11.42 2.95 11.41
CA ARG A 203 12.48 1.96 11.65
C ARG A 203 12.36 0.78 10.68
N GLY A 204 13.46 0.49 9.98
CA GLY A 204 13.53 -0.54 8.94
C GLY A 204 13.09 -0.05 7.55
N HIS A 205 12.92 1.27 7.35
CA HIS A 205 12.73 1.86 6.02
C HIS A 205 14.07 2.29 5.41
N VAL A 206 14.21 2.11 4.09
CA VAL A 206 15.35 2.49 3.26
C VAL A 206 14.86 3.35 2.10
N PRO A 207 15.44 4.55 1.86
CA PRO A 207 16.48 5.22 2.64
C PRO A 207 16.05 5.65 4.07
N PRO A 208 17.01 5.92 4.98
CA PRO A 208 18.46 5.90 4.77
C PRO A 208 19.03 4.48 4.58
N LEU A 209 20.32 4.38 4.23
CA LEU A 209 20.96 3.06 4.10
C LEU A 209 20.84 2.27 5.41
N PRO A 210 20.74 0.93 5.37
CA PRO A 210 20.41 0.10 6.54
C PRO A 210 21.32 0.27 7.76
N GLU A 211 22.58 0.66 7.54
CA GLU A 211 23.58 0.95 8.57
C GLU A 211 23.37 2.29 9.29
N HIS A 212 22.50 3.15 8.76
CA HIS A 212 22.21 4.47 9.29
C HIS A 212 20.83 4.52 9.94
N TYR A 213 20.77 5.12 11.13
CA TYR A 213 19.53 5.32 11.86
C TYR A 213 19.29 6.81 12.07
N TYR A 214 18.68 7.45 11.07
CA TYR A 214 18.13 8.79 11.21
C TYR A 214 16.77 8.86 10.54
N GLU A 215 15.89 9.70 11.10
CA GLU A 215 14.61 9.99 10.48
C GLU A 215 14.85 10.98 9.34
N CYS A 216 14.37 10.65 8.14
CA CYS A 216 14.40 11.57 7.03
C CYS A 216 13.30 12.61 7.25
N ASP A 217 13.68 13.89 7.25
CA ASP A 217 12.73 15.00 7.31
C ASP A 217 11.64 14.81 6.23
N LEU A 218 10.39 15.02 6.63
CA LEU A 218 9.19 14.84 5.80
C LEU A 218 8.89 13.40 5.37
N GLY A 219 9.83 12.46 5.51
CA GLY A 219 9.66 11.06 5.18
C GLY A 219 8.70 10.34 6.12
N VAL A 220 7.64 9.76 5.57
CA VAL A 220 6.63 9.00 6.31
C VAL A 220 6.25 7.71 5.61
N GLY A 221 5.86 6.71 6.40
CA GLY A 221 5.17 5.52 5.92
C GLY A 221 3.67 5.71 6.02
N GLY A 222 2.89 5.01 5.21
CA GLY A 222 1.43 5.16 5.25
C GLY A 222 0.67 4.04 4.55
N PRO A 223 -0.63 3.87 4.90
CA PRO A 223 -1.48 2.87 4.28
C PRO A 223 -1.92 3.29 2.88
N MET A 224 -2.07 2.29 2.01
CA MET A 224 -2.69 2.39 0.69
C MET A 224 -3.77 1.31 0.56
N ALA A 225 -4.89 1.62 -0.11
CA ALA A 225 -6.03 0.73 -0.30
C ALA A 225 -6.87 1.14 -1.52
N ARG A 226 -7.88 0.33 -1.87
CA ARG A 226 -8.83 0.66 -2.96
C ARG A 226 -10.03 1.50 -2.52
N ASP A 227 -10.26 1.63 -1.22
CA ASP A 227 -11.34 2.47 -0.69
C ASP A 227 -10.96 3.15 0.65
N PRO A 228 -11.65 4.23 1.04
CA PRO A 228 -11.35 4.98 2.27
C PRO A 228 -11.57 4.21 3.57
N GLU A 229 -12.51 3.26 3.60
CA GLU A 229 -12.83 2.50 4.81
C GLU A 229 -11.78 1.40 5.07
N ASP A 230 -11.21 0.84 4.01
CA ASP A 230 -10.03 -0.03 4.07
C ASP A 230 -8.77 0.75 4.48
N LEU A 231 -8.60 1.99 4.00
CA LEU A 231 -7.54 2.87 4.52
C LEU A 231 -7.68 3.11 6.03
N ARG A 232 -8.90 3.31 6.51
CA ARG A 232 -9.19 3.53 7.94
C ARG A 232 -8.92 2.27 8.77
N LEU A 233 -9.34 1.09 8.28
CA LEU A 233 -8.99 -0.19 8.88
C LEU A 233 -7.46 -0.31 9.01
N PHE A 234 -6.73 -0.03 7.93
CA PHE A 234 -5.30 -0.24 7.93
C PHE A 234 -4.55 0.82 8.74
N TRP A 235 -5.03 2.07 8.74
CA TRP A 235 -4.57 3.11 9.64
C TRP A 235 -4.65 2.68 11.10
N ARG A 236 -5.75 2.06 11.53
CA ARG A 236 -5.91 1.56 12.91
C ARG A 236 -4.86 0.51 13.25
N VAL A 237 -4.56 -0.39 12.31
CA VAL A 237 -3.52 -1.42 12.48
C VAL A 237 -2.13 -0.79 12.59
N LEU A 238 -1.80 0.14 11.71
CA LEU A 238 -0.47 0.74 11.66
C LEU A 238 -0.22 1.74 12.79
N SER A 239 -1.23 2.51 13.20
CA SER A 239 -1.08 3.57 14.20
C SER A 239 -1.48 3.14 15.62
N GLY A 240 -2.28 2.07 15.76
CA GLY A 240 -2.94 1.71 17.01
C GLY A 240 -4.05 2.68 17.42
N LYS A 241 -4.38 3.68 16.59
CA LYS A 241 -5.38 4.71 16.87
C LYS A 241 -6.60 4.48 16.01
N ASP A 242 -7.77 4.55 16.63
CA ASP A 242 -9.00 4.57 15.86
C ASP A 242 -9.21 5.95 15.23
N SER A 243 -9.89 5.96 14.09
CA SER A 243 -10.32 7.19 13.42
C SER A 243 -11.83 7.11 13.28
N THR A 244 -12.54 7.92 14.06
CA THR A 244 -14.00 8.01 13.96
C THR A 244 -14.37 8.87 12.78
N ARG A 245 -15.34 8.40 11.99
CA ARG A 245 -15.93 9.21 10.92
C ARG A 245 -16.61 10.41 11.55
N LYS A 246 -16.20 11.61 11.15
CA LYS A 246 -16.82 12.86 11.59
C LYS A 246 -17.89 13.29 10.58
N ASP A 247 -18.96 13.89 11.07
CA ASP A 247 -19.84 14.65 10.19
C ASP A 247 -19.04 15.81 9.59
N VAL A 248 -19.18 15.98 8.28
CA VAL A 248 -18.47 17.02 7.53
C VAL A 248 -19.28 18.31 7.47
N ARG A 249 -20.56 18.29 7.85
CA ARG A 249 -21.42 19.47 7.84
C ARG A 249 -20.84 20.58 8.73
N GLY A 250 -20.80 21.80 8.19
CA GLY A 250 -20.26 22.96 8.89
C GLY A 250 -18.74 23.04 8.91
N LEU A 251 -18.02 22.06 8.35
CA LEU A 251 -16.59 22.22 8.11
C LEU A 251 -16.35 23.29 7.04
N ARG A 252 -15.16 23.89 7.11
CA ARG A 252 -14.65 24.82 6.10
C ARG A 252 -13.50 24.15 5.36
N VAL A 253 -13.59 24.10 4.04
CA VAL A 253 -12.57 23.50 3.18
C VAL A 253 -12.13 24.53 2.16
N ALA A 254 -10.83 24.81 2.11
CA ALA A 254 -10.27 25.62 1.05
C ALA A 254 -9.97 24.74 -0.18
N VAL A 255 -10.42 25.14 -1.36
CA VAL A 255 -10.10 24.47 -2.62
C VAL A 255 -9.06 25.28 -3.38
N TRP A 256 -7.88 24.71 -3.52
CA TRP A 256 -6.80 25.30 -4.31
C TRP A 256 -6.80 24.69 -5.71
N ASP A 257 -7.39 25.39 -6.68
CA ASP A 257 -7.49 24.95 -8.06
C ASP A 257 -6.72 25.82 -9.06
N SER A 258 -6.10 26.91 -8.62
CA SER A 258 -5.24 27.76 -9.46
C SER A 258 -3.95 28.15 -8.74
N ASP A 259 -2.83 27.89 -9.39
CA ASP A 259 -1.52 28.41 -9.02
C ASP A 259 -0.73 28.72 -10.30
N PRO A 260 -0.25 29.96 -10.53
CA PRO A 260 0.58 30.29 -11.68
C PRO A 260 1.91 29.51 -11.73
N GLU A 261 2.47 29.14 -10.59
CA GLU A 261 3.72 28.36 -10.50
C GLU A 261 3.46 26.86 -10.74
N PHE A 262 2.25 26.39 -10.42
CA PHE A 262 1.83 24.99 -10.58
C PHE A 262 0.54 24.87 -11.41
N PRO A 263 0.59 25.15 -12.73
CA PRO A 263 -0.59 25.15 -13.56
C PRO A 263 -1.22 23.75 -13.65
N LEU A 264 -2.54 23.68 -13.39
CA LEU A 264 -3.31 22.46 -13.53
C LEU A 264 -3.78 22.27 -14.98
N ALA A 265 -3.66 21.04 -15.47
CA ALA A 265 -4.36 20.59 -16.67
C ALA A 265 -5.89 20.72 -16.50
N ASN A 266 -6.60 20.95 -17.60
CA ASN A 266 -8.04 21.26 -17.57
C ASN A 266 -8.88 20.15 -16.94
N ASP A 267 -8.54 18.89 -17.20
CA ASP A 267 -9.20 17.71 -16.65
C ASP A 267 -8.96 17.55 -15.14
N VAL A 268 -7.73 17.81 -14.67
CA VAL A 268 -7.37 17.83 -13.25
C VAL A 268 -8.13 18.94 -12.53
N ARG A 269 -8.13 20.16 -13.07
CA ARG A 269 -8.90 21.30 -12.55
C ARG A 269 -10.38 20.97 -12.45
N ALA A 270 -10.95 20.37 -13.49
CA ALA A 270 -12.34 19.92 -13.48
C ALA A 270 -12.61 18.85 -12.41
N GLY A 271 -11.64 17.96 -12.15
CA GLY A 271 -11.70 16.97 -11.06
C GLY A 271 -11.73 17.60 -9.68
N VAL A 272 -10.82 18.54 -9.40
CA VAL A 272 -10.78 19.30 -8.15
C VAL A 272 -12.10 20.06 -7.93
N ALA A 273 -12.60 20.73 -8.97
CA ALA A 273 -13.87 21.46 -8.90
C ALA A 273 -15.08 20.53 -8.64
N ARG A 274 -15.08 19.31 -9.20
CA ARG A 274 -16.12 18.29 -8.88
C ARG A 274 -16.05 17.87 -7.42
N ALA A 275 -14.84 17.67 -6.87
CA ALA A 275 -14.67 17.32 -5.46
C ALA A 275 -15.17 18.44 -4.53
N GLY A 276 -14.87 19.70 -4.84
CA GLY A 276 -15.39 20.86 -4.09
C GLY A 276 -16.93 20.87 -4.07
N ARG A 277 -17.58 20.76 -5.22
CA ARG A 277 -19.05 20.71 -5.31
C ARG A 277 -19.67 19.55 -4.54
N ALA A 278 -19.01 18.38 -4.54
CA ALA A 278 -19.48 17.23 -3.77
C ALA A 278 -19.44 17.51 -2.26
N LEU A 279 -18.45 18.26 -1.76
CA LEU A 279 -18.39 18.69 -0.36
C LEU A 279 -19.47 19.72 -0.03
N GLU A 280 -19.72 20.71 -0.89
CA GLU A 280 -20.80 21.69 -0.72
C GLU A 280 -22.17 21.02 -0.57
N GLN A 281 -22.43 19.99 -1.39
CA GLN A 281 -23.66 19.19 -1.31
C GLN A 281 -23.82 18.45 0.03
N GLN A 282 -22.73 18.23 0.78
CA GLN A 282 -22.73 17.65 2.13
C GLN A 282 -22.82 18.73 3.24
N GLY A 283 -22.99 20.00 2.90
CA GLY A 283 -23.07 21.11 3.84
C GLY A 283 -21.71 21.60 4.35
N VAL A 284 -20.64 21.38 3.57
CA VAL A 284 -19.31 21.96 3.82
C VAL A 284 -19.26 23.35 3.18
N ALA A 285 -18.73 24.34 3.89
CA ALA A 285 -18.41 25.63 3.31
C ALA A 285 -17.10 25.53 2.52
N VAL A 286 -17.17 25.61 1.19
CA VAL A 286 -16.01 25.55 0.31
C VAL A 286 -15.63 26.97 -0.13
N THR A 287 -14.34 27.31 -0.02
CA THR A 287 -13.79 28.62 -0.39
C THR A 287 -12.53 28.49 -1.22
#